data_AF-H0ERV3-F1
#
_entry.id   AF-H0ERV3-F1
#
_cell.length_a   1.000
_cell.length_b   1.000
_cell.length_c   1.000
_cell.angle_alpha   90.00
_cell.angle_beta   90.00
_cell.angle_gamma   90.00
#
_symmetry.space_group_name_H-M   'P 1'
#
loop_
_entity.id
_entity.type
_entity.pdbx_description
1 polymer ?
#
loop_
_entity_poly.entity_id
_entity_poly.type
_entity_poly.pdbx_seq_one_letter_code
_entity_poly.pdbx_strand_id
1 'polypeptide(L)'
;MQRWSNGMIPAGVHQVTLPPSLENKSVNGNIPNIPERYSIPYFVKADYNASVGPLPQFQQSSAPSAYPDMTGLEFHRRRLAQAY
;
A
#
# COMPACT_ATOMS: atom_id res chain seq x y z
N MET A 1 -0.45 -6.47 -5.68
CA MET A 1 -1.75 -6.22 -6.34
C MET A 1 -1.65 -5.24 -7.49
N GLN A 2 -1.38 -3.94 -7.29
CA GLN A 2 -1.37 -2.96 -8.40
C GLN A 2 -0.56 -3.38 -9.63
N ARG A 3 0.65 -3.91 -9.44
CA ARG A 3 1.48 -4.43 -10.55
C ARG A 3 0.84 -5.62 -11.25
N TRP A 4 0.42 -6.65 -10.50
CA TRP A 4 -0.30 -7.82 -11.03
C TRP A 4 -1.54 -7.43 -11.84
N SER A 5 -2.30 -6.44 -11.37
CA SER A 5 -3.50 -5.94 -12.04
C SER A 5 -3.23 -4.96 -13.18
N ASN A 6 -1.97 -4.80 -13.61
CA ASN A 6 -1.57 -3.80 -14.61
C ASN A 6 -2.13 -2.39 -14.35
N GLY A 7 -2.22 -1.98 -13.08
CA GLY A 7 -2.73 -0.67 -12.68
C GLY A 7 -4.26 -0.57 -12.52
N MET A 8 -5.03 -1.61 -12.89
CA MET A 8 -6.50 -1.60 -12.72
C MET A 8 -6.95 -1.53 -11.25
N ILE A 9 -6.18 -2.14 -10.33
CA ILE A 9 -6.43 -2.07 -8.89
C ILE A 9 -5.32 -1.20 -8.26
N PRO A 10 -5.57 0.10 -7.97
CA PRO A 10 -4.54 0.98 -7.44
C PRO A 10 -4.16 0.63 -6.00
N ALA A 11 -2.90 0.85 -5.62
CA ALA A 11 -2.47 0.79 -4.23
C ALA A 11 -2.94 2.08 -3.51
N GLY A 12 -3.80 1.92 -2.50
CA GLY A 12 -4.33 3.05 -1.74
C GLY A 12 -3.30 3.70 -0.82
N VAL A 13 -3.15 5.02 -0.91
CA VAL A 13 -2.43 5.84 0.07
C VAL A 13 -3.36 6.05 1.27
N HIS A 14 -2.87 5.79 2.48
CA HIS A 14 -3.66 5.89 3.71
C HIS A 14 -2.80 6.39 4.88
N GLN A 15 -3.45 6.99 5.87
CA GLN A 15 -2.85 7.49 7.09
C GLN A 15 -3.78 7.28 8.28
N VAL A 16 -3.23 7.36 9.49
CA VAL A 16 -4.01 7.35 10.74
C VAL A 16 -3.92 8.75 11.35
N THR A 17 -5.07 9.36 11.61
CA THR A 17 -5.20 10.70 12.22
C THR A 17 -5.99 10.61 13.52
N LEU A 18 -6.30 11.77 14.11
CA LEU A 18 -7.20 11.87 15.26
C LEU A 18 -8.52 11.14 14.97
N PRO A 19 -9.07 10.38 15.94
CA PRO A 19 -10.41 9.84 15.83
C PRO A 19 -11.42 10.98 15.57
N PRO A 20 -12.41 10.79 14.67
CA PRO A 20 -13.40 11.84 14.36
C PRO A 20 -14.13 12.39 15.59
N SER A 21 -14.29 11.58 16.64
CA SER A 21 -14.90 11.97 17.91
C SER A 21 -14.11 13.01 18.72
N LEU A 22 -12.85 13.30 18.33
CA LEU A 22 -11.94 14.23 18.97
C LEU A 22 -11.57 15.43 18.08
N GLU A 23 -11.90 15.43 16.78
CA GLU A 23 -11.47 16.44 15.79
C GLU A 23 -11.85 17.89 16.18
N ASN A 24 -12.96 18.08 16.90
CA ASN A 24 -13.45 19.40 17.34
C ASN A 24 -13.43 19.60 18.87
N LYS A 25 -12.75 18.72 19.62
CA LYS A 25 -12.71 18.77 21.09
C LYS A 25 -11.51 19.55 21.66
N SER A 26 -10.74 20.19 20.79
CA SER A 26 -9.70 21.15 21.19
C SER A 26 -10.36 22.39 21.79
N VAL A 27 -10.75 22.32 23.06
CA VAL A 27 -11.24 23.47 23.82
C VAL A 27 -10.03 24.14 24.48
N ASN A 28 -9.81 25.43 24.18
CA ASN A 28 -8.76 26.26 24.79
C ASN A 28 -7.31 25.77 24.60
N GLY A 29 -6.97 25.21 23.42
CA GLY A 29 -5.59 24.84 23.10
C GLY A 29 -5.07 23.58 23.78
N ASN A 30 -5.89 22.90 24.57
CA ASN A 30 -5.54 21.62 25.17
C ASN A 30 -5.84 20.47 24.20
N ILE A 31 -4.84 19.62 23.96
CA ILE A 31 -4.99 18.39 23.19
C ILE A 31 -5.95 17.47 23.96
N PRO A 32 -7.04 16.97 23.35
CA PRO A 32 -7.94 16.05 24.03
C PRO A 32 -7.16 14.78 24.42
N ASN A 33 -7.50 14.17 25.57
CA ASN A 33 -6.92 12.89 25.96
C ASN A 33 -7.24 11.85 24.86
N ILE A 34 -6.22 11.41 24.12
CA ILE A 34 -6.35 10.44 23.04
C ILE A 34 -6.25 9.04 23.65
N PRO A 35 -7.29 8.21 23.56
CA PRO A 35 -7.23 6.86 24.10
C PRO A 35 -6.20 6.02 23.33
N GLU A 36 -5.66 5.01 24.00
CA GLU A 36 -4.79 4.02 23.38
C GLU A 36 -5.52 3.33 22.21
N ARG A 37 -4.80 3.15 21.10
CA ARG A 37 -5.32 2.49 19.89
C ARG A 37 -4.39 1.35 19.50
N TYR A 38 -4.92 0.14 19.50
CA TYR A 38 -4.20 -1.06 19.07
C TYR A 38 -4.60 -1.45 17.65
N SER A 39 -3.62 -1.82 16.84
CA SER A 39 -3.85 -2.39 15.51
C SER A 39 -2.75 -3.36 15.14
N ILE A 40 -3.11 -4.48 14.50
CA ILE A 40 -2.17 -5.50 14.03
C ILE A 40 -2.32 -5.61 12.51
N PRO A 41 -1.45 -4.95 11.72
CA PRO A 41 -1.51 -5.08 10.28
C PRO A 41 -0.95 -6.44 9.84
N TYR A 42 -1.67 -7.11 8.94
CA TYR A 42 -1.19 -8.33 8.30
C TYR A 42 -0.88 -8.07 6.82
N PHE A 43 0.41 -8.01 6.49
CA PHE A 43 0.87 -7.68 5.14
C PHE A 43 1.09 -8.95 4.32
N VAL A 44 0.13 -9.29 3.47
CA VAL A 44 0.25 -10.40 2.52
C VAL A 44 1.20 -10.00 1.37
N LYS A 45 2.13 -10.89 1.05
CA LYS A 45 3.11 -10.72 -0.02
C LYS A 45 3.10 -11.92 -0.96
N ALA A 46 3.56 -11.70 -2.18
CA ALA A 46 3.88 -12.78 -3.09
C ALA A 46 5.06 -13.60 -2.55
N ASP A 47 5.18 -14.84 -3.03
CA ASP A 47 6.42 -15.62 -2.87
C ASP A 47 7.63 -14.83 -3.42
N TYR A 48 8.81 -15.04 -2.82
CA TYR A 48 10.00 -14.26 -3.16
C TYR A 48 10.48 -14.48 -4.60
N ASN A 49 10.29 -15.68 -5.14
CA ASN A 49 10.73 -16.05 -6.49
C ASN A 49 9.60 -15.90 -7.52
N ALA A 50 8.35 -15.73 -7.08
CA ALA A 50 7.23 -15.48 -7.98
C ALA A 50 7.39 -14.13 -8.70
N SER A 51 6.99 -14.11 -9.97
CA SER A 51 6.85 -12.88 -10.75
C SER A 51 5.78 -11.97 -10.14
N VAL A 52 6.11 -10.68 -10.03
CA VAL A 52 5.19 -9.58 -9.70
C VAL A 52 5.02 -8.60 -10.87
N GLY A 53 5.27 -9.05 -12.10
CA GLY A 53 4.85 -8.39 -13.34
C GLY A 53 3.33 -8.53 -13.57
N PRO A 54 2.74 -7.83 -14.55
CA PRO A 54 1.30 -7.93 -14.80
C PRO A 54 0.86 -9.36 -15.18
N LEU A 55 -0.22 -9.85 -14.57
CA LEU A 55 -0.76 -11.17 -14.90
C LEU A 55 -1.39 -11.15 -16.30
N PRO A 56 -1.40 -12.28 -17.02
CA PRO A 56 -1.92 -12.35 -18.38
C PRO A 56 -3.35 -11.83 -18.54
N GLN A 57 -4.22 -12.06 -17.55
CA GLN A 57 -5.62 -11.60 -17.57
C GLN A 57 -5.76 -10.07 -17.50
N PHE A 58 -4.72 -9.36 -17.07
CA PHE A 58 -4.70 -7.90 -16.98
C PHE A 58 -3.84 -7.24 -18.07
N GLN A 59 -3.33 -8.04 -19.01
CA GLN A 59 -2.68 -7.55 -20.22
C GLN A 59 -3.73 -7.45 -21.33
N GLN A 60 -3.96 -6.24 -21.85
CA GLN A 60 -4.76 -6.08 -23.07
C GLN A 60 -3.90 -6.38 -24.29
N SER A 61 -4.46 -7.06 -25.28
CA SER A 61 -3.74 -7.52 -26.49
C SER A 61 -3.03 -6.40 -27.27
N SER A 62 -3.46 -5.14 -27.09
CA SER A 62 -2.93 -3.97 -27.79
C SER A 62 -2.18 -2.98 -26.88
N ALA A 63 -2.17 -3.17 -25.55
CA ALA A 63 -1.56 -2.23 -24.62
C ALA A 63 -0.22 -2.77 -24.10
N PRO A 64 0.86 -1.97 -24.13
CA PRO A 64 2.12 -2.38 -23.55
C PRO A 64 1.98 -2.59 -22.03
N SER A 65 2.70 -3.57 -21.50
CA SER A 65 2.77 -3.83 -20.06
C SER A 65 3.24 -2.57 -19.32
N ALA A 66 2.43 -2.05 -18.40
CA ALA A 66 2.76 -0.83 -17.65
C ALA A 66 3.86 -1.06 -16.61
N TYR A 67 4.14 -2.33 -16.27
CA TYR A 67 5.15 -2.70 -15.29
C TYR A 67 6.09 -3.76 -15.88
N PRO A 68 7.42 -3.61 -15.73
CA PRO A 68 8.35 -4.64 -16.13
C PRO A 68 8.20 -5.87 -15.21
N ASP A 69 8.55 -7.03 -15.74
CA ASP A 69 8.63 -8.24 -14.92
C ASP A 69 9.77 -8.13 -13.90
N MET A 70 9.54 -8.70 -12.71
CA MET A 70 10.52 -8.83 -11.64
C MET A 70 10.02 -9.78 -10.57
N THR A 71 10.92 -10.31 -9.75
CA THR A 71 10.57 -11.18 -8.62
C THR A 71 9.98 -10.39 -7.44
N GLY A 72 9.22 -11.09 -6.58
CA GLY A 72 8.73 -10.54 -5.32
C GLY A 72 9.84 -9.98 -4.43
N LEU A 73 11.00 -10.65 -4.38
CA LEU A 73 12.15 -10.20 -3.60
C LEU A 73 12.77 -8.90 -4.14
N GLU A 74 12.98 -8.80 -5.45
CA GLU A 74 13.52 -7.58 -6.07
C GLU A 74 12.58 -6.39 -5.84
N PHE A 75 11.27 -6.61 -5.98
CA PHE A 75 10.30 -5.56 -5.74
C PHE A 75 10.34 -5.09 -4.29
N HIS A 76 10.41 -6.02 -3.34
CA HIS A 76 10.51 -5.70 -1.93
C HIS A 76 11.76 -4.87 -1.61
N ARG A 77 12.93 -5.28 -2.13
CA ARG A 77 14.20 -4.55 -1.95
C ARG A 77 14.12 -3.13 -2.52
N ARG A 78 13.57 -2.95 -3.73
CA ARG A 78 13.39 -1.61 -4.33
C ARG A 78 12.50 -0.70 -3.47
N ARG A 79 11.42 -1.24 -2.90
CA ARG A 79 10.52 -0.45 -2.04
C ARG A 79 11.17 -0.08 -0.71
N LEU A 80 11.99 -0.95 -0.12
CA LEU A 80 12.74 -0.63 1.08
C LEU A 80 13.80 0.45 0.81
N ALA A 81 14.54 0.33 -0.29
CA ALA A 81 15.58 1.31 -0.68
C ALA A 81 15.03 2.70 -1.06
N GLN A 82 13.72 2.84 -1.28
CA GLN A 82 13.08 4.14 -1.48
C GLN A 82 12.61 4.77 -0.17
N ALA A 83 12.42 3.97 0.88
CA ALA A 83 11.89 4.42 2.16
C ALA A 83 12.99 4.84 3.16
N TYR A 84 14.23 4.39 2.92
CA TYR A 84 15.43 4.65 3.73
C TYR A 84 16.56 5.12 2.83
#